data_AF-A0A6B3IPA7-F1
#
_entry.id   AF-A0A6B3IPA7-F1
#
_cell.length_a   1.000
_cell.length_b   1.000
_cell.length_c   1.000
_cell.angle_alpha   90.00
_cell.angle_beta   90.00
_cell.angle_gamma   90.00
#
_symmetry.space_group_name_H-M   'P 1'
#
loop_
_entity.id
_entity.type
_entity.pdbx_description
1 polymer ?
#
loop_
_entity_poly.entity_id
_entity_poly.type
_entity_poly.pdbx_seq_one_letter_code
_entity_poly.pdbx_strand_id
1 'polypeptide(L)' 'DPGVTVRPIGRLDGKPAFAEIFLDEVFVPDEDVIGEPGRAWRIAMSATGDERGLALRSPGRFLAAADRLAELWREAGDP' A
#
# COMPACT_ATOMS: atom_id res chain seq x y z
N ASP A 1 -19.98 12.28 -2.77
CA ASP A 1 -19.91 13.71 -3.08
C ASP A 1 -20.41 13.90 -4.51
N PRO A 2 -21.36 14.80 -4.81
CA PRO A 2 -21.61 15.21 -6.20
C PRO A 2 -20.29 15.55 -6.90
N GLY A 3 -20.01 14.90 -8.03
CA GLY A 3 -18.78 15.09 -8.82
C GLY A 3 -17.68 14.03 -8.64
N VAL A 4 -17.78 13.13 -7.64
CA VAL A 4 -16.82 12.02 -7.48
C VAL A 4 -17.37 10.74 -8.12
N THR A 5 -16.66 10.23 -9.14
CA THR A 5 -16.97 8.93 -9.77
C THR A 5 -15.88 7.92 -9.48
N VAL A 6 -16.27 6.75 -8.96
CA VAL A 6 -15.34 5.64 -8.66
C VAL A 6 -15.61 4.48 -9.62
N ARG A 7 -14.56 4.04 -10.32
CA ARG A 7 -14.61 2.92 -11.27
C ARG A 7 -13.69 1.79 -10.78
N PRO A 8 -14.22 0.75 -10.10
CA PRO A 8 -13.40 -0.33 -9.58
C PRO A 8 -12.67 -1.09 -10.69
N ILE A 9 -11.42 -1.46 -10.41
CA ILE A 9 -10.60 -2.34 -11.23
C ILE A 9 -10.42 -3.66 -10.48
N GLY A 10 -10.86 -4.75 -11.11
CA GLY A 10 -10.73 -6.10 -10.56
C GLY A 10 -9.29 -6.59 -10.56
N ARG A 11 -8.90 -7.29 -9.49
CA ARG A 11 -7.65 -8.05 -9.43
C ARG A 11 -7.83 -9.45 -10.03
N LEU A 12 -6.71 -10.11 -10.30
CA LEU A 12 -6.67 -11.51 -10.73
C LEU A 12 -7.28 -12.49 -9.71
N ASP A 13 -7.33 -12.12 -8.43
CA ASP A 13 -7.96 -12.90 -7.35
C ASP A 13 -9.46 -12.60 -7.19
N GLY A 14 -10.06 -11.82 -8.10
CA GLY A 14 -11.47 -11.44 -8.09
C GLY A 14 -11.86 -10.43 -7.01
N LYS A 15 -10.93 -9.96 -6.18
CA LYS A 15 -11.21 -8.98 -5.12
C LYS A 15 -10.99 -7.56 -5.65
N PRO A 16 -11.86 -6.59 -5.29
CA PRO A 16 -11.59 -5.19 -5.58
C PRO A 16 -10.40 -4.71 -4.74
N ALA A 17 -9.39 -4.10 -5.35
CA ALA A 17 -8.36 -3.37 -4.60
C ALA A 17 -7.84 -2.11 -5.30
N PHE A 18 -8.26 -1.87 -6.54
CA PHE A 18 -7.87 -0.69 -7.30
C PHE A 18 -9.15 -0.04 -7.85
N ALA A 19 -9.08 1.24 -8.15
CA ALA A 19 -10.12 1.97 -8.83
C ALA A 19 -9.52 3.16 -9.56
N GLU A 20 -10.16 3.56 -10.66
CA GLU A 20 -9.99 4.90 -11.22
C GLU A 20 -10.95 5.83 -10.48
N ILE A 21 -10.47 7.02 -10.11
CA ILE A 21 -11.28 8.05 -9.45
C ILE A 21 -11.28 9.29 -10.34
N PHE A 22 -12.48 9.75 -10.71
CA PHE A 22 -12.69 10.99 -11.46
C PHE A 22 -13.30 12.03 -10.51
N LEU A 23 -12.75 13.24 -10.56
CA LEU A 23 -13.19 14.39 -9.79
C LEU A 23 -13.66 15.46 -10.79
N ASP A 24 -14.96 15.72 -10.84
CA ASP A 24 -15.59 16.69 -11.75
C ASP A 24 -16.22 17.82 -10.94
N GLU A 25 -15.66 19.03 -11.07
CA GLU A 25 -16.06 20.25 -10.35
C GLU A 25 -16.26 20.05 -8.82
N VAL A 26 -15.48 19.15 -8.20
CA VAL A 26 -15.56 18.87 -6.76
C VAL A 26 -14.96 20.03 -5.97
N PHE A 27 -15.74 20.57 -5.04
CA PHE A 27 -15.27 21.56 -4.09
C PHE A 27 -14.57 20.87 -2.90
N VAL A 28 -13.39 21.36 -2.52
CA VAL A 28 -12.65 20.90 -1.34
C VAL A 28 -12.39 22.12 -0.45
N PRO A 29 -12.82 22.12 0.83
CA PRO A 29 -12.58 23.24 1.72
C PRO A 29 -11.11 23.34 2.12
N ASP A 30 -10.65 24.55 2.46
CA ASP A 30 -9.25 24.81 2.84
C ASP A 30 -8.79 23.99 4.05
N GLU A 31 -9.70 23.62 4.96
CA GLU A 31 -9.41 22.79 6.14
C GLU A 31 -9.01 21.34 5.81
N ASP A 32 -9.38 20.86 4.61
CA ASP A 32 -9.01 19.53 4.11
C ASP A 32 -7.66 19.55 3.35
N VAL A 33 -7.03 20.71 3.17
CA VAL A 33 -5.72 20.83 2.53
C VAL A 33 -4.63 20.29 3.45
N ILE A 34 -3.97 19.22 3.00
CA ILE A 34 -2.84 18.64 3.73
C ILE A 34 -1.58 19.43 3.44
N GLY A 35 -1.13 20.21 4.42
CA GLY A 35 0.07 21.04 4.32
C GLY A 35 -0.19 22.35 3.58
N GLU A 36 0.74 22.74 2.71
CA GLU A 36 0.70 24.04 2.03
C GLU A 36 0.68 23.88 0.50
N PRO A 37 -0.03 24.74 -0.25
CA PRO A 37 -0.01 24.75 -1.71
C PRO A 37 1.42 24.76 -2.28
N GLY A 38 1.68 23.92 -3.28
CA GLY A 38 2.99 23.76 -3.90
C GLY A 38 4.01 22.94 -3.09
N ARG A 39 3.63 22.39 -1.92
CA ARG A 39 4.53 21.59 -1.07
C ARG A 39 4.24 20.08 -1.11
N ALA A 40 3.28 19.66 -1.94
CA ALA A 40 2.78 18.28 -2.04
C ALA A 40 3.87 17.23 -2.32
N TRP A 41 4.91 17.57 -3.11
CA TRP A 41 5.99 16.64 -3.42
C TRP A 41 6.66 16.06 -2.17
N ARG A 42 6.93 16.90 -1.17
CA ARG A 42 7.57 16.45 0.08
C ARG A 42 6.67 15.48 0.85
N ILE A 43 5.37 15.76 0.89
CA ILE A 43 4.38 14.93 1.57
C ILE A 43 4.28 13.58 0.87
N ALA A 44 4.16 13.58 -0.47
CA ALA A 44 4.13 12.37 -1.28
C ALA A 44 5.39 11.51 -1.08
N MET A 45 6.57 12.12 -1.00
CA MET A 45 7.82 11.41 -0.75
C MET A 45 7.92 10.85 0.68
N SER A 46 7.38 11.55 1.68
CA SER A 46 7.31 11.04 3.06
C SER A 46 6.43 9.79 3.12
N ALA A 47 5.20 9.87 2.60
CA ALA A 47 4.28 8.73 2.56
C ALA A 47 4.88 7.54 1.79
N THR A 48 5.52 7.81 0.65
CA THR A 48 6.23 6.78 -0.14
C THR A 48 7.35 6.12 0.67
N GLY A 49 8.09 6.90 1.48
CA GLY A 49 9.13 6.38 2.37
C GLY A 49 8.57 5.45 3.43
N ASP A 50 7.47 5.84 4.07
CA ASP A 50 6.80 5.05 5.12
C ASP A 50 6.24 3.74 4.55
N GLU A 51 5.56 3.80 3.41
CA GLU A 51 5.05 2.62 2.71
C GLU A 51 6.19 1.67 2.30
N ARG A 52 7.32 2.19 1.81
CA ARG A 52 8.44 1.35 1.35
C ARG A 52 9.39 0.92 2.47
N GLY A 53 9.25 1.50 3.65
CA GLY A 53 10.05 1.20 4.83
C GLY A 53 9.63 -0.09 5.53
N LEU A 54 9.94 -0.16 6.83
CA LEU A 54 9.69 -1.35 7.65
C LEU A 54 8.20 -1.72 7.79
N ALA A 55 7.29 -0.80 7.47
CA ALA A 55 5.84 -1.01 7.59
C ALA A 55 5.29 -2.07 6.62
N LEU A 56 5.74 -2.14 5.36
CA LEU A 56 5.27 -3.14 4.38
C LEU A 56 6.25 -4.30 4.14
N ARG A 57 7.48 -4.22 4.66
CA ARG A 57 8.56 -5.19 4.39
C ARG A 57 9.32 -5.59 5.65
N SER A 58 8.60 -5.87 6.74
CA SER A 58 9.22 -6.46 7.93
C SER A 58 10.08 -7.68 7.56
N PRO A 59 11.37 -7.72 7.95
CA PRO A 59 12.24 -8.88 7.74
C PRO A 59 11.62 -10.19 8.24
N GLY A 60 10.75 -10.11 9.25
CA GLY A 60 10.07 -11.27 9.84
C GLY A 60 9.29 -12.11 8.84
N ARG A 61 8.76 -11.53 7.74
CA ARG A 61 8.05 -12.31 6.72
C ARG A 61 8.97 -13.24 5.91
N PHE A 62 10.23 -12.86 5.77
CA PHE A 62 11.24 -13.65 5.07
C PHE A 62 11.90 -14.64 6.03
N LEU A 63 12.18 -14.21 7.26
CA LEU A 63 12.73 -15.08 8.30
C LEU A 63 11.77 -16.22 8.64
N ALA A 64 10.46 -15.97 8.79
CA ALA A 64 9.49 -17.02 9.08
C ALA A 64 9.39 -18.10 7.98
N ALA A 65 9.66 -17.77 6.71
CA ALA A 65 9.73 -18.77 5.65
C ALA A 65 11.03 -19.57 5.71
N ALA A 66 12.16 -18.91 5.97
CA ALA A 66 13.46 -19.55 6.14
C ALA A 66 13.50 -20.47 7.37
N ASP A 67 12.94 -20.03 8.50
CA ASP A 67 12.85 -20.79 9.75
C ASP A 67 12.06 -22.07 9.55
N ARG A 68 10.88 -21.99 8.91
CA ARG A 68 10.05 -23.16 8.57
C ARG A 68 10.79 -24.14 7.66
N LEU A 69 11.57 -23.65 6.70
CA LEU A 69 12.39 -24.52 5.84
C LEU A 69 13.51 -25.21 6.62
N ALA A 70 14.17 -24.48 7.52
CA ALA A 70 15.22 -25.02 8.38
C ALA A 70 14.68 -26.02 9.41
N GLU A 71 13.45 -25.85 9.90
CA GLU A 71 12.74 -26.85 10.72
C GLU A 71 12.46 -28.11 9.92
N LEU A 72 11.87 -27.98 8.73
CA LEU A 72 11.56 -29.13 7.87
C LEU A 72 12.81 -29.97 7.54
N TRP A 73 13.93 -29.31 7.23
CA TRP A 73 15.21 -30.00 6.99
C TRP A 73 15.72 -30.74 8.23
N ARG A 74 15.57 -30.17 9.44
CA ARG A 74 15.97 -30.85 10.68
C ARG A 74 15.11 -32.07 11.00
N GLU A 75 13.83 -32.04 10.60
CA GLU A 75 12.89 -33.13 10.87
C GLU A 75 12.96 -34.27 9.85
N ALA A 76 13.21 -33.95 8.58
CA ALA A 76 13.05 -34.90 7.48
C ALA A 76 14.21 -34.93 6.46
N GLY A 77 15.26 -34.14 6.69
CA GLY A 77 16.44 -34.12 5.81
C GLY A 77 17.28 -35.38 5.98
N ASP A 78 17.41 -36.15 4.90
CA ASP A 78 18.42 -37.20 4.77
C ASP A 78 19.76 -36.54 4.40
N PRO A 79 20.87 -36.77 5.12
CA PRO A 79 22.14 -36.07 4.91
C PRO A 79 22.76 -36.26 3.51
#